data_AF-A0A3C1U5J7-F1
#
_entry.id   AF-A0A3C1U5J7-F1
#
_cell.length_a   1.000
_cell.length_b   1.000
_cell.length_c   1.000
_cell.angle_alpha   90.00
_cell.angle_beta   90.00
_cell.angle_gamma   90.00
#
_symmetry.space_group_name_H-M   'P 1'
#
loop_
_entity.id
_entity.type
_entity.pdbx_description
1 polymer ?
#
loop_
_entity_poly.entity_id
_entity_poly.type
_entity_poly.pdbx_seq_one_letter_code
_entity_poly.pdbx_strand_id
1 'polypeptide(L)'
;MQSNTPQIALIGFGEAGTTIAATLGLGKVKVHDIKLTDSDPAVAADMRRRIEAAGLVACDTPADAVAGADIVFCVVTADQAAKAAALSARHLAAGALWLGM
;
A
#
# COMPACT_ATOMS: atom_id res chain seq x y z
N MET A 1 -3.54 4.59 -29.07
CA MET A 1 -2.44 4.67 -28.09
C MET A 1 -2.90 3.90 -26.87
N GLN A 2 -2.22 2.81 -26.47
CA GLN A 2 -2.54 2.19 -25.18
C GLN A 2 -2.08 3.18 -24.10
N SER A 3 -3.03 3.74 -23.36
CA SER A 3 -2.73 4.40 -22.10
C SER A 3 -2.26 3.30 -21.14
N ASN A 4 -0.96 3.23 -20.88
CA ASN A 4 -0.43 2.31 -19.89
C ASN A 4 -0.80 2.87 -18.51
N THR A 5 -1.90 2.41 -17.93
CA THR A 5 -2.31 2.83 -16.59
C THR A 5 -1.26 2.38 -15.59
N PRO A 6 -0.63 3.30 -14.83
CA PRO A 6 0.43 2.96 -13.90
C PRO A 6 -0.07 1.99 -12.83
N GLN A 7 0.77 1.04 -12.44
CA GLN A 7 0.53 0.16 -11.31
C GLN A 7 0.82 0.91 -10.01
N ILE A 8 -0.19 1.03 -9.16
CA ILE A 8 -0.10 1.79 -7.91
C ILE A 8 -0.08 0.85 -6.72
N ALA A 9 0.78 1.15 -5.75
CA ALA A 9 0.76 0.54 -4.42
C ALA A 9 0.58 1.60 -3.32
N LEU A 10 -0.03 1.19 -2.21
CA LEU A 10 -0.12 1.97 -0.98
C LEU A 10 0.61 1.25 0.17
N ILE A 11 1.40 2.02 0.91
CA ILE A 11 1.96 1.62 2.21
C ILE A 11 1.29 2.49 3.27
N GLY A 12 0.44 1.88 4.09
CA GLY A 12 -0.45 2.53 5.04
C GLY A 12 -1.90 2.58 4.54
N PHE A 13 -2.83 2.13 5.38
CA PHE A 13 -4.27 2.14 5.11
C PHE A 13 -5.07 2.75 6.28
N GLY A 14 -4.51 3.81 6.86
CA GLY A 14 -5.22 4.73 7.75
C GLY A 14 -6.20 5.63 6.99
N GLU A 15 -6.58 6.75 7.59
CA GLU A 15 -7.55 7.69 7.00
C GLU A 15 -7.08 8.25 5.64
N ALA A 16 -5.81 8.69 5.57
CA ALA A 16 -5.22 9.22 4.33
C ALA A 16 -5.16 8.15 3.23
N GLY A 17 -4.69 6.95 3.54
CA GLY A 17 -4.63 5.84 2.58
C GLY A 17 -6.01 5.44 2.05
N THR A 18 -7.02 5.39 2.94
CA THR A 18 -8.40 5.11 2.55
C THR A 18 -8.94 6.18 1.61
N THR A 19 -8.69 7.46 1.91
CA THR A 19 -9.17 8.61 1.12
C THR A 19 -8.52 8.66 -0.26
N ILE A 20 -7.21 8.42 -0.34
CA ILE A 20 -6.48 8.35 -1.61
C ILE A 20 -7.01 7.19 -2.46
N ALA A 21 -7.17 6.00 -1.87
CA ALA A 21 -7.67 4.84 -2.60
C ALA A 21 -9.07 5.06 -3.17
N ALA A 22 -9.97 5.69 -2.39
CA ALA A 22 -11.31 6.04 -2.85
C ALA A 22 -11.31 7.04 -4.02
N THR A 23 -10.35 7.96 -4.06
CA THR A 23 -10.27 9.01 -5.08
C THR A 23 -9.64 8.53 -6.38
N LEU A 24 -8.67 7.60 -6.30
CA LEU A 24 -7.97 7.08 -7.47
C LEU A 24 -8.91 6.29 -8.41
N GLY A 25 -9.98 5.68 -7.89
CA GLY A 25 -10.95 4.94 -8.71
C GLY A 25 -10.33 3.76 -9.47
N LEU A 26 -9.16 3.27 -9.00
CA LEU A 26 -8.38 2.25 -9.68
C LEU A 26 -8.71 0.86 -9.13
N GLY A 27 -9.04 -0.07 -10.02
CA GLY A 27 -9.06 -1.49 -9.70
C GLY A 27 -7.63 -2.04 -9.59
N LYS A 28 -7.39 -2.93 -8.62
CA LYS A 28 -6.13 -3.67 -8.39
C LYS A 28 -4.96 -2.90 -7.78
N VAL A 29 -5.23 -1.88 -6.97
CA VAL A 29 -4.19 -1.27 -6.13
C VAL A 29 -3.79 -2.27 -5.03
N LYS A 30 -2.49 -2.51 -4.89
CA LYS A 30 -1.95 -3.34 -3.81
C LYS A 30 -1.70 -2.48 -2.58
N VAL A 31 -2.06 -2.99 -1.41
CA VAL A 31 -1.99 -2.25 -0.15
C VAL A 31 -1.32 -3.11 0.91
N HIS A 32 -0.32 -2.54 1.58
CA HIS A 32 0.18 -3.09 2.84
C HIS A 32 -0.07 -2.08 3.96
N ASP A 33 -0.58 -2.57 5.09
CA ASP A 33 -0.61 -1.86 6.37
C ASP A 33 0.01 -2.76 7.43
N ILE A 34 0.77 -2.17 8.37
CA ILE A 34 1.46 -2.92 9.42
C ILE A 34 0.49 -3.75 10.27
N LYS A 35 -0.78 -3.33 10.38
CA LYS A 35 -1.84 -4.04 11.10
C LYS A 35 -2.27 -5.35 10.45
N LEU A 36 -1.92 -5.62 9.19
CA LEU A 36 -2.22 -6.91 8.54
C LEU A 36 -1.49 -8.09 9.19
N THR A 37 -0.43 -7.82 9.93
CA THR A 37 0.37 -8.83 10.65
C THR A 37 0.37 -8.59 12.16
N ASP A 38 -0.67 -7.92 12.67
CA ASP A 38 -0.81 -7.69 14.10
C ASP A 38 -0.88 -9.02 14.87
N SER A 39 -0.33 -9.03 16.08
CA SER A 39 -0.39 -10.17 16.99
C SER A 39 -1.82 -10.53 17.41
N ASP A 40 -2.74 -9.57 17.40
CA ASP A 40 -4.17 -9.82 17.57
C ASP A 40 -4.82 -10.17 16.22
N PRO A 41 -5.30 -11.41 16.03
CA PRO A 41 -5.93 -11.84 14.78
C PRO A 41 -7.16 -11.02 14.40
N ALA A 42 -7.88 -10.44 15.38
CA ALA A 42 -9.04 -9.60 15.11
C ALA A 42 -8.64 -8.28 14.43
N VAL A 43 -7.50 -7.69 14.82
CA VAL A 43 -6.96 -6.48 14.22
C VAL A 43 -6.51 -6.74 12.78
N ALA A 44 -5.80 -7.85 12.56
CA ALA A 44 -5.37 -8.26 11.23
C ALA A 44 -6.57 -8.55 10.29
N ALA A 45 -7.58 -9.26 10.79
CA ALA A 45 -8.79 -9.56 10.04
C ALA A 45 -9.60 -8.29 9.71
N ASP A 46 -9.72 -7.35 10.65
CA ASP A 46 -10.40 -6.07 10.39
C ASP A 46 -9.69 -5.25 9.31
N MET A 47 -8.36 -5.12 9.39
CA MET A 47 -7.58 -4.38 8.40
C MET A 47 -7.73 -4.99 7.01
N ARG A 48 -7.59 -6.31 6.91
CA ARG A 48 -7.79 -7.05 5.65
C ARG A 48 -9.18 -6.81 5.08
N ARG A 49 -10.23 -6.97 5.90
CA ARG A 49 -11.62 -6.72 5.50
C ARG A 49 -11.83 -5.30 4.97
N ARG A 50 -11.25 -4.29 5.61
CA ARG A 50 -11.37 -2.88 5.19
C ARG A 50 -10.73 -2.63 3.83
N ILE A 51 -9.54 -3.19 3.58
CA ILE A 51 -8.85 -3.07 2.29
C ILE A 51 -9.65 -3.77 1.18
N GLU A 52 -10.08 -5.00 1.42
CA GLU A 52 -10.80 -5.81 0.45
C GLU A 52 -12.21 -5.26 0.16
N ALA A 53 -12.89 -4.70 1.17
CA ALA A 53 -14.18 -4.01 0.99
C ALA A 53 -14.07 -2.74 0.13
N ALA A 54 -12.88 -2.13 0.05
CA ALA A 54 -12.59 -1.03 -0.86
C ALA A 54 -12.22 -1.50 -2.29
N GLY A 55 -12.26 -2.81 -2.57
CA GLY A 55 -11.91 -3.38 -3.88
C GLY A 55 -10.42 -3.44 -4.17
N LEU A 56 -9.59 -3.33 -3.13
CA LEU A 56 -8.13 -3.30 -3.20
C LEU A 56 -7.54 -4.67 -2.82
N VAL A 57 -6.25 -4.88 -3.05
CA VAL A 57 -5.55 -6.14 -2.74
C VAL A 57 -4.72 -5.98 -1.47
N ALA A 58 -5.09 -6.68 -0.40
CA ALA A 58 -4.33 -6.70 0.85
C ALA A 58 -3.09 -7.62 0.72
N CYS A 59 -1.92 -7.06 0.99
CA CYS A 59 -0.62 -7.72 0.94
C CYS A 59 -0.01 -7.84 2.33
N ASP A 60 0.35 -9.07 2.74
CA ASP A 60 0.88 -9.32 4.09
C ASP A 60 2.25 -8.67 4.33
N THR A 61 3.00 -8.37 3.27
CA THR A 61 4.31 -7.70 3.38
C THR A 61 4.40 -6.43 2.52
N PRO A 62 5.25 -5.46 2.91
CA PRO A 62 5.56 -4.31 2.05
C PRO A 62 6.13 -4.74 0.69
N ALA A 63 6.93 -5.82 0.67
CA ALA A 63 7.52 -6.36 -0.54
C ALA A 63 6.48 -6.76 -1.57
N ASP A 64 5.44 -7.49 -1.15
CA ASP A 64 4.36 -7.93 -2.04
C ASP A 64 3.55 -6.78 -2.61
N ALA A 65 3.35 -5.73 -1.80
CA ALA A 65 2.64 -4.52 -2.21
C ALA A 65 3.42 -3.74 -3.27
N VAL A 66 4.72 -3.49 -3.05
CA VAL A 66 5.52 -2.67 -3.97
C VAL A 66 6.04 -3.42 -5.20
N ALA A 67 6.01 -4.76 -5.19
CA ALA A 67 6.46 -5.56 -6.30
C ALA A 67 5.68 -5.25 -7.59
N GLY A 68 6.39 -4.69 -8.57
CA GLY A 68 5.87 -4.30 -9.87
C GLY A 68 5.08 -2.98 -9.89
N ALA A 69 5.11 -2.20 -8.79
CA ALA A 69 4.49 -0.88 -8.75
C ALA A 69 5.35 0.15 -9.49
N ASP A 70 4.70 0.99 -10.28
CA ASP A 70 5.29 2.17 -10.91
C ASP A 70 5.31 3.35 -9.93
N ILE A 71 4.28 3.45 -9.08
CA ILE A 71 4.11 4.52 -8.09
C ILE A 71 3.70 3.91 -6.75
N VAL A 72 4.39 4.30 -5.69
CA VAL A 72 4.09 3.91 -4.30
C VAL A 72 3.75 5.14 -3.48
N PHE A 73 2.54 5.19 -2.92
CA PHE A 73 2.15 6.18 -1.93
C PHE A 73 2.42 5.63 -0.53
N CYS A 74 3.33 6.27 0.20
CA CYS A 74 3.61 5.94 1.60
C CYS A 74 2.92 6.97 2.51
N VAL A 75 1.85 6.53 3.17
CA VAL A 75 0.94 7.36 4.00
C VAL A 75 0.80 6.75 5.39
N VAL A 76 1.95 6.45 5.98
CA VAL A 76 2.08 5.98 7.36
C VAL A 76 2.32 7.16 8.30
N THR A 77 2.29 6.93 9.61
CA THR A 77 2.67 7.96 10.58
C THR A 77 4.17 8.28 10.46
N ALA A 78 4.57 9.50 10.81
CA ALA A 78 5.94 9.99 10.65
C ALA A 78 7.00 9.09 11.32
N ASP A 79 6.68 8.50 12.48
CA ASP A 79 7.54 7.57 13.20
C ASP A 79 7.73 6.21 12.49
N GLN A 80 6.83 5.86 11.56
CA GLN A 80 6.92 4.63 10.76
C GLN A 80 7.53 4.85 9.37
N ALA A 81 7.69 6.10 8.91
CA ALA A 81 8.10 6.42 7.54
C ALA A 81 9.45 5.80 7.16
N ALA A 82 10.48 5.95 8.01
CA ALA A 82 11.81 5.39 7.75
C ALA A 82 11.79 3.85 7.68
N LYS A 83 11.02 3.21 8.58
CA LYS A 83 10.86 1.76 8.62
C LYS A 83 10.13 1.25 7.37
N ALA A 84 9.05 1.91 6.97
CA ALA A 84 8.29 1.58 5.77
C ALA A 84 9.16 1.66 4.50
N ALA A 85 9.95 2.73 4.37
CA ALA A 85 10.87 2.90 3.25
C ALA A 85 11.96 1.82 3.24
N ALA A 86 12.59 1.54 4.38
CA ALA A 86 13.66 0.55 4.49
C ALA A 86 13.20 -0.88 4.14
N LEU A 87 11.99 -1.26 4.56
CA LEU A 87 11.40 -2.57 4.24
C LEU A 87 10.99 -2.69 2.77
N SER A 88 10.68 -1.58 2.10
CA SER A 88 10.21 -1.57 0.71
C SER A 88 11.32 -1.39 -0.32
N ALA A 89 12.39 -0.66 0.03
CA ALA A 89 13.38 -0.14 -0.93
C ALA A 89 13.98 -1.19 -1.86
N ARG A 90 14.30 -2.38 -1.34
CA ARG A 90 14.91 -3.47 -2.11
C ARG A 90 13.96 -4.19 -3.08
N HIS A 91 12.67 -3.91 -2.99
CA HIS A 91 11.61 -4.57 -3.76
C HIS A 91 10.97 -3.63 -4.78
N LEU A 92 11.36 -2.36 -4.80
CA LEU A 92 10.91 -1.39 -5.79
C LEU A 92 11.42 -1.75 -7.18
N ALA A 93 10.56 -1.61 -8.19
CA ALA A 93 10.96 -1.72 -9.58
C ALA A 93 11.92 -0.58 -9.95
N ALA A 94 12.83 -0.82 -10.89
CA ALA A 94 13.68 0.23 -11.43
C ALA A 94 12.81 1.34 -12.04
N GLY A 95 13.03 2.59 -11.63
CA GLY A 95 12.24 3.73 -12.07
C GLY A 95 10.92 3.95 -11.31
N ALA A 96 10.60 3.12 -10.32
CA ALA A 96 9.43 3.35 -9.47
C ALA A 96 9.56 4.63 -8.65
N LEU A 97 8.45 5.35 -8.50
CA LEU A 97 8.37 6.56 -7.68
C LEU A 97 7.89 6.21 -6.26
N TRP A 98 8.67 6.61 -5.25
CA TRP A 98 8.26 6.55 -3.85
C TRP A 98 7.84 7.94 -3.37
N LEU A 99 6.56 8.09 -3.04
CA LEU A 99 5.96 9.34 -2.57
C LEU A 99 5.68 9.24 -1.06
N GLY A 100 6.60 9.74 -0.24
CA GLY A 100 6.43 9.84 1.21
C GLY A 100 5.71 11.13 1.59
N MET A 101 4.65 11.01 2.39
CA MET A 101 3.80 12.11 2.85
C MET A 101 3.93 12.32 4.36
#